data_AF-A0A358N4M2-F1
#
_entry.id   AF-A0A358N4M2-F1
#
_cell.length_a   1.000
_cell.length_b   1.000
_cell.length_c   1.000
_cell.angle_alpha   90.00
_cell.angle_beta   90.00
_cell.angle_gamma   90.00
#
_symmetry.space_group_name_H-M   'P 1'
#
loop_
_entity.id
_entity.type
_entity.pdbx_description
1 polymer ?
#
loop_
_entity_poly.entity_id
_entity_poly.type
_entity_poly.pdbx_seq_one_letter_code
_entity_poly.pdbx_strand_id
1 'polypeptide(L)'
;MVAAGLSVYAMFPERVGGPPLPVAVELGKGVMPTADGAGKLLTEVIVLTNLTDHPIPRFSIEINDQYLLIRDAPLAAKERLELPQRVFTDKRSNHRFNPIKYPVEAVTLTGQLPTGARGVTRFLFEDGVIIDTH
;
A
#
# COMPACT_ATOMS: atom_id res chain seq x y z
N MET A 1 7.73 -24.19 -13.48
CA MET A 1 8.69 -23.09 -13.22
C MET A 1 8.15 -22.29 -12.06
N VAL A 2 8.86 -22.24 -10.94
CA VAL A 2 8.47 -21.40 -9.79
C VAL A 2 9.13 -20.05 -10.01
N ALA A 3 8.35 -19.06 -10.43
CA ALA A 3 8.80 -17.68 -10.46
C ALA A 3 8.88 -17.19 -9.01
N ALA A 4 10.06 -17.30 -8.41
CA ALA A 4 10.37 -16.66 -7.15
C ALA A 4 10.42 -15.15 -7.38
N GLY A 5 9.26 -14.49 -7.26
CA GLY A 5 9.22 -13.05 -7.06
C GLY A 5 9.89 -12.76 -5.73
N LEU A 6 10.91 -11.90 -5.76
CA LEU A 6 11.62 -11.45 -4.57
C LEU A 6 10.65 -10.61 -3.73
N SER A 7 9.93 -11.23 -2.79
CA SER A 7 9.03 -10.54 -1.87
C SER A 7 9.80 -10.18 -0.61
N VAL A 8 10.04 -8.88 -0.40
CA VAL A 8 10.70 -8.36 0.82
C VAL A 8 9.62 -8.05 1.86
N TYR A 9 9.84 -8.56 3.06
CA TYR A 9 8.88 -8.55 4.16
C TYR A 9 9.25 -7.44 5.16
N ALA A 10 8.38 -6.45 5.38
CA ALA A 10 8.54 -5.47 6.47
C ALA A 10 7.49 -5.68 7.56
N MET A 11 7.94 -5.77 8.80
CA MET A 11 7.09 -6.06 9.97
C MET A 11 6.95 -4.87 10.93
N PHE A 12 7.77 -3.80 10.85
CA PHE A 12 7.74 -2.69 11.84
C PHE A 12 8.00 -1.29 11.22
N PRO A 13 6.96 -0.43 11.15
CA PRO A 13 7.00 0.91 10.54
C PRO A 13 7.31 2.06 11.52
N GLU A 14 7.71 3.22 10.98
CA GLU A 14 7.86 4.46 11.75
C GLU A 14 6.50 4.95 12.31
N ARG A 15 6.54 5.49 13.53
CA ARG A 15 5.35 6.03 14.23
C ARG A 15 5.07 7.46 13.82
N VAL A 16 4.16 7.65 12.87
CA VAL A 16 3.66 8.98 12.48
C VAL A 16 2.31 9.25 13.16
N GLY A 17 2.33 9.85 14.35
CA GLY A 17 1.13 10.49 14.93
C GLY A 17 0.01 9.58 15.43
N GLY A 18 0.32 8.34 15.86
CA GLY A 18 -0.67 7.44 16.47
C GLY A 18 -0.11 6.05 16.79
N PRO A 19 -0.92 5.14 17.38
CA PRO A 19 -0.55 3.72 17.47
C PRO A 19 -0.36 3.12 16.07
N PRO A 20 0.58 2.16 15.90
CA PRO A 20 0.83 1.55 14.60
C PRO A 20 -0.40 0.79 14.10
N LEU A 21 -0.69 0.91 12.80
CA LEU A 21 -1.70 0.10 12.12
C LEU A 21 -1.06 -1.26 11.77
N PRO A 22 -1.62 -2.39 12.23
CA PRO A 22 -1.03 -3.73 12.05
C PRO A 22 -1.22 -4.26 10.62
N VAL A 23 -0.51 -3.66 9.68
CA VAL A 23 -0.51 -3.99 8.24
C VAL A 23 0.93 -4.15 7.77
N ALA A 24 1.18 -5.06 6.85
CA ALA A 24 2.44 -5.13 6.09
C ALA A 24 2.25 -4.56 4.69
N VAL A 25 3.30 -3.95 4.14
CA VAL A 25 3.31 -3.35 2.80
C VAL A 25 4.47 -3.91 1.99
N GLU A 26 4.17 -4.30 0.75
CA GLU A 26 5.18 -4.73 -0.23
C GLU A 26 4.99 -3.94 -1.54
N LEU A 27 6.10 -3.67 -2.23
CA LEU A 27 6.10 -3.22 -3.61
C LEU A 27 6.41 -4.40 -4.52
N GLY A 28 5.74 -4.49 -5.66
CA GLY A 28 5.97 -5.59 -6.59
C GLY A 28 5.29 -5.39 -7.93
N LYS A 29 5.21 -6.48 -8.70
CA LYS A 29 4.52 -6.52 -9.99
C LYS A 29 3.37 -7.51 -9.94
N GLY A 30 2.18 -7.06 -10.33
CA GLY A 30 0.97 -7.87 -10.34
C GLY A 30 0.32 -7.89 -11.72
N VAL A 31 -0.33 -9.00 -12.06
CA VAL A 31 -1.08 -9.14 -13.31
C VAL A 31 -2.49 -8.61 -13.10
N MET A 32 -2.75 -7.40 -13.58
CA MET A 32 -3.97 -6.65 -13.32
C MET A 32 -4.84 -6.52 -14.58
N PRO A 33 -6.17 -6.54 -14.46
CA PRO A 33 -7.04 -6.28 -15.59
C PRO A 33 -6.79 -4.86 -16.15
N THR A 34 -6.78 -4.74 -17.47
CA THR A 34 -6.70 -3.44 -18.13
C THR A 34 -8.02 -2.68 -17.93
N ALA A 35 -7.96 -1.34 -17.96
CA ALA A 35 -9.13 -0.50 -17.70
C ALA A 35 -10.27 -0.70 -18.73
N ASP A 36 -9.93 -1.15 -19.93
CA ASP A 36 -10.86 -1.48 -21.02
C ASP A 36 -11.35 -2.95 -20.97
N GLY A 37 -10.89 -3.75 -20.01
CA GLY A 37 -11.23 -5.17 -19.90
C GLY A 37 -10.67 -6.05 -21.03
N ALA A 38 -9.86 -5.50 -21.93
CA ALA A 38 -9.34 -6.20 -23.11
C ALA A 38 -8.27 -7.24 -22.78
N GLY A 39 -7.74 -7.25 -21.55
CA GLY A 39 -6.78 -8.25 -21.13
C GLY A 39 -6.25 -8.01 -19.72
N LYS A 40 -5.09 -8.60 -19.44
CA LYS A 40 -4.35 -8.37 -18.21
C LYS A 40 -2.95 -7.85 -18.54
N LEU A 41 -2.46 -6.90 -17.75
CA LEU A 41 -1.14 -6.30 -17.90
C LEU A 41 -0.35 -6.48 -16.61
N LEU A 42 0.93 -6.83 -16.75
CA LEU A 42 1.86 -6.79 -15.62
C LEU A 42 2.15 -5.32 -15.29
N THR A 43 1.81 -4.89 -14.07
CA THR A 43 1.95 -3.50 -13.62
C THR A 43 2.58 -3.43 -12.25
N GLU A 44 3.18 -2.28 -11.93
CA GLU A 44 3.67 -1.97 -10.57
C GLU A 44 2.46 -1.87 -9.62
N VAL A 45 2.54 -2.60 -8.51
CA VAL A 45 1.51 -2.71 -7.48
C VAL A 45 2.06 -2.39 -6.10
N ILE A 46 1.16 -1.99 -5.21
CA ILE A 46 1.34 -2.04 -3.76
C ILE A 46 0.51 -3.22 -3.25
N VAL A 47 1.11 -4.06 -2.43
CA VAL A 47 0.45 -5.17 -1.76
C VAL A 47 0.32 -4.84 -0.28
N LEU A 48 -0.91 -4.89 0.23
CA LEU A 48 -1.23 -4.66 1.62
C LEU A 48 -1.65 -5.98 2.25
N THR A 49 -1.07 -6.34 3.39
CA THR A 49 -1.48 -7.53 4.14
C THR A 49 -1.98 -7.12 5.51
N ASN A 50 -3.26 -7.39 5.80
CA ASN A 50 -3.78 -7.22 7.15
C ASN A 50 -3.17 -8.29 8.07
N LEU A 51 -2.48 -7.87 9.13
CA LEU A 51 -1.82 -8.81 10.05
C LEU A 51 -2.76 -9.29 11.15
N THR A 52 -3.99 -8.79 11.22
CA THR A 52 -4.91 -9.09 12.31
C THR A 52 -6.02 -10.06 11.91
N ASP A 53 -6.71 -10.57 12.94
CA ASP A 53 -7.87 -11.46 12.83
C ASP A 53 -9.20 -10.68 12.73
N HIS A 54 -9.16 -9.37 12.53
CA HIS A 54 -10.33 -8.51 12.38
C HIS A 54 -10.17 -7.60 11.15
N PRO A 55 -11.27 -7.19 10.50
CA PRO A 55 -11.18 -6.25 9.40
C PRO A 55 -10.69 -4.89 9.88
N ILE A 56 -9.93 -4.19 9.03
CA ILE A 56 -9.63 -2.77 9.19
C ILE A 56 -10.66 -2.00 8.37
N PRO A 57 -11.65 -1.35 9.04
CA PRO A 57 -12.65 -0.58 8.33
C PRO A 57 -12.01 0.72 7.83
N ARG A 58 -12.47 1.20 6.67
CA ARG A 58 -12.14 2.50 6.07
C ARG A 58 -10.70 2.96 6.28
N PHE A 59 -9.87 2.73 5.28
CA PHE A 59 -8.46 3.09 5.36
C PHE A 59 -8.06 3.94 4.17
N SER A 60 -7.01 4.73 4.37
CA SER A 60 -6.36 5.50 3.33
C SER A 60 -4.91 5.09 3.19
N ILE A 61 -4.43 5.13 1.96
CA ILE A 61 -3.06 4.81 1.60
C ILE A 61 -2.49 6.02 0.87
N GLU A 62 -1.30 6.44 1.26
CA GLU A 62 -0.59 7.54 0.64
C GLU A 62 0.75 7.06 0.09
N ILE A 63 1.10 7.53 -1.11
CA ILE A 63 2.42 7.35 -1.73
C ILE A 63 3.12 8.71 -1.71
N ASN A 64 4.34 8.73 -1.16
CA ASN A 64 5.24 9.89 -1.07
C ASN A 64 4.53 11.13 -0.48
N ASP A 65 3.61 10.93 0.47
CA ASP A 65 2.75 11.95 1.09
C ASP A 65 1.91 12.81 0.13
N GLN A 66 1.92 12.50 -1.17
CA GLN A 66 1.37 13.32 -2.25
C GLN A 66 0.19 12.67 -2.95
N TYR A 67 0.24 11.35 -3.16
CA TYR A 67 -0.79 10.62 -3.89
C TYR A 67 -1.60 9.77 -2.93
N LEU A 68 -2.92 9.90 -2.98
CA LEU A 68 -3.85 9.33 -2.01
C LEU A 68 -4.81 8.35 -2.70
N LEU A 69 -5.10 7.26 -2.00
CA LEU A 69 -6.26 6.41 -2.25
C LEU A 69 -7.03 6.23 -0.95
N ILE A 70 -8.31 6.60 -0.94
CA ILE A 70 -9.24 6.30 0.15
C ILE A 70 -10.06 5.08 -0.25
N ARG A 71 -10.17 4.12 0.66
CA ARG A 71 -10.98 2.93 0.47
C ARG A 71 -12.07 2.83 1.53
N ASP A 72 -13.32 2.85 1.08
CA ASP A 72 -14.48 2.57 1.93
C ASP A 72 -14.63 1.08 2.23
N ALA A 73 -14.27 0.23 1.26
CA ALA A 73 -14.26 -1.21 1.43
C ALA A 73 -13.21 -1.60 2.48
N PRO A 74 -13.58 -2.40 3.50
CA PRO A 74 -12.64 -2.81 4.54
C PRO A 74 -11.53 -3.66 3.96
N LEU A 75 -10.36 -3.63 4.61
CA LEU A 75 -9.34 -4.65 4.42
C LEU A 75 -9.69 -5.81 5.36
N ALA A 76 -10.14 -6.93 4.83
CA ALA A 76 -10.61 -8.06 5.60
C ALA A 76 -9.50 -8.68 6.46
N ALA A 77 -9.89 -9.47 7.46
CA ALA A 77 -8.95 -10.16 8.34
C ALA A 77 -8.02 -11.06 7.52
N LYS A 78 -6.70 -10.96 7.76
CA LYS A 78 -5.64 -11.69 7.03
C LYS A 78 -5.66 -11.50 5.50
N GLU A 79 -6.38 -10.51 4.99
CA GLU A 79 -6.45 -10.28 3.55
C GLU A 79 -5.11 -9.76 3.02
N ARG A 80 -4.70 -10.32 1.88
CA ARG A 80 -3.64 -9.79 1.02
C ARG A 80 -4.29 -9.07 -0.17
N LEU A 81 -4.30 -7.76 -0.11
CA LEU A 81 -4.90 -6.88 -1.11
C LEU A 81 -3.83 -6.31 -2.04
N GLU A 82 -3.97 -6.55 -3.33
CA GLU A 82 -3.10 -5.97 -4.36
C GLU A 82 -3.76 -4.78 -5.05
N LEU A 83 -3.02 -3.67 -5.17
CA LEU A 83 -3.49 -2.42 -5.75
C LEU A 83 -2.51 -1.90 -6.81
N PRO A 84 -2.95 -1.59 -8.04
CA PRO A 84 -2.10 -0.95 -9.02
C PRO A 84 -1.66 0.44 -8.54
N GLN A 85 -0.36 0.75 -8.57
CA GLN A 85 0.13 2.07 -8.11
C GLN A 85 -0.49 3.25 -8.88
N ARG A 86 -0.98 3.01 -10.11
CA ARG A 86 -1.67 4.01 -10.94
C ARG A 86 -3.07 4.41 -10.46
N VAL A 87 -3.66 3.73 -9.48
CA VAL A 87 -4.99 4.13 -8.96
C VAL A 87 -4.91 5.30 -7.98
N PHE A 88 -3.71 5.62 -7.49
CA PHE A 88 -3.49 6.71 -6.56
C PHE A 88 -3.50 8.06 -7.29
N THR A 89 -4.14 9.05 -6.69
CA THR A 89 -4.30 10.39 -7.28
C THR A 89 -3.64 11.45 -6.42
N ASP A 90 -2.99 12.40 -7.08
CA ASP A 90 -2.40 13.57 -6.44
C ASP A 90 -3.46 14.36 -5.69
N LYS A 91 -3.19 14.66 -4.40
CA LYS A 91 -4.11 15.35 -3.50
C LYS A 91 -4.53 16.74 -3.98
N ARG A 92 -3.80 17.37 -4.91
CA ARG A 92 -4.02 18.76 -5.38
C ARG A 92 -4.54 18.86 -6.80
N SER A 93 -4.20 17.90 -7.67
CA SER A 93 -4.41 18.00 -9.12
C SER A 93 -5.18 16.81 -9.72
N ASN A 94 -5.56 15.81 -8.91
CA ASN A 94 -6.19 14.55 -9.35
C ASN A 94 -5.36 13.75 -10.39
N HIS A 95 -4.12 14.17 -10.69
CA HIS A 95 -3.23 13.43 -11.57
C HIS A 95 -2.87 12.07 -10.96
N ARG A 96 -2.92 11.02 -11.77
CA ARG A 96 -2.58 9.67 -11.30
C ARG A 96 -1.07 9.53 -11.10
N PHE A 97 -0.68 8.76 -10.08
CA PHE A 97 0.71 8.41 -9.86
C PHE A 97 1.28 7.63 -11.05
N ASN A 98 2.51 7.96 -11.44
CA ASN A 98 3.20 7.28 -12.54
C ASN A 98 4.44 6.54 -12.00
N PRO A 99 4.33 5.22 -11.78
CA PRO A 99 5.39 4.44 -11.15
C PRO A 99 6.63 4.23 -12.05
N ILE A 100 6.55 4.60 -13.33
CA ILE A 100 7.69 4.54 -14.25
C ILE A 100 8.54 5.82 -14.14
N LYS A 101 7.91 6.95 -13.78
CA LYS A 101 8.58 8.25 -13.71
C LYS A 101 9.06 8.61 -12.31
N TYR A 102 8.35 8.13 -11.30
CA TYR A 102 8.59 8.50 -9.91
C TYR A 102 8.71 7.23 -9.07
N PRO A 103 9.80 7.05 -8.30
CA PRO A 103 9.92 5.94 -7.38
C PRO A 103 8.93 6.11 -6.22
N VAL A 104 8.56 4.98 -5.61
CA VAL A 104 7.89 4.99 -4.30
C VAL A 104 8.98 5.07 -3.24
N GLU A 105 8.99 6.16 -2.49
CA GLU A 105 9.93 6.46 -1.40
C GLU A 105 9.27 6.24 -0.03
N ALA A 106 7.96 6.47 0.05
CA ALA A 106 7.20 6.23 1.26
C ALA A 106 5.77 5.76 0.97
N VAL A 107 5.29 4.84 1.80
CA VAL A 107 3.88 4.44 1.85
C VAL A 107 3.34 4.66 3.25
N THR A 108 2.35 5.53 3.40
CA THR A 108 1.68 5.79 4.69
C THR A 108 0.28 5.20 4.67
N LEU A 109 -0.03 4.32 5.61
CA LEU A 109 -1.38 3.83 5.85
C LEU A 109 -1.98 4.51 7.07
N THR A 110 -3.22 4.94 6.92
CA THR A 110 -4.07 5.37 8.02
C THR A 110 -5.35 4.55 8.01
N GLY A 111 -5.78 4.08 9.18
CA GLY A 111 -7.03 3.35 9.33
C GLY A 111 -7.53 3.39 10.76
N GLN A 112 -8.65 2.71 11.02
CA GLN A 112 -9.19 2.56 12.37
C GLN A 112 -8.75 1.22 12.97
N LEU A 113 -8.28 1.25 14.22
CA LEU A 113 -7.98 0.07 15.02
C LEU A 113 -9.27 -0.53 15.62
N PRO A 114 -9.26 -1.80 16.09
CA PRO A 114 -10.39 -2.39 16.80
C PRO A 114 -10.85 -1.61 18.03
N THR A 115 -9.89 -0.93 18.67
CA THR A 115 -10.14 -0.07 19.82
C THR A 115 -10.92 1.20 19.46
N GLY A 116 -11.19 1.43 18.17
CA GLY A 116 -11.81 2.63 17.63
C GLY A 116 -10.81 3.77 17.39
N ALA A 117 -9.58 3.66 17.90
CA ALA A 117 -8.53 4.66 17.72
C ALA A 117 -8.05 4.74 16.27
N ARG A 118 -7.54 5.91 15.85
CA ARG A 118 -6.85 6.07 14.57
C ARG A 118 -5.46 5.44 14.65
N GLY A 119 -5.19 4.47 13.80
CA GLY A 119 -3.88 3.88 13.60
C GLY A 119 -3.19 4.47 12.38
N VAL A 120 -1.89 4.72 12.47
CA VAL A 120 -1.08 5.25 11.37
C VAL A 120 0.26 4.52 11.32
N THR A 121 0.75 4.26 10.12
CA THR A 121 1.95 3.47 9.89
C THR A 121 2.60 3.89 8.60
N ARG A 122 3.90 4.18 8.64
CA ARG A 122 4.68 4.65 7.49
C ARG A 122 5.81 3.67 7.18
N PHE A 123 5.93 3.32 5.91
CA PHE A 123 7.01 2.50 5.37
C PHE A 123 7.88 3.36 4.46
N LEU A 124 9.20 3.25 4.60
CA LEU A 124 10.19 3.96 3.79
C LEU A 124 10.89 2.99 2.83
N PHE A 125 11.22 3.48 1.64
CA PHE A 125 11.84 2.73 0.55
C PHE A 125 12.97 3.56 -0.10
N GLU A 126 14.14 2.98 -0.35
CA GLU A 126 15.25 3.48 -1.18
C GLU A 126 15.32 2.63 -2.43
N ASP A 127 15.32 3.23 -3.62
CA ASP A 127 15.41 2.50 -4.89
C ASP A 127 14.38 1.36 -5.06
N GLY A 128 13.21 1.47 -4.40
CA GLY A 128 12.19 0.41 -4.39
C GLY A 128 12.48 -0.76 -3.45
N VAL A 129 13.53 -0.65 -2.63
CA VAL A 129 13.96 -1.58 -1.58
C VAL A 129 13.79 -0.90 -0.21
N ILE A 130 13.44 -1.64 0.83
CA ILE A 130 13.21 -1.07 2.17
C ILE A 130 14.55 -0.82 2.86
N ILE A 131 14.76 0.38 3.42
CA ILE A 131 16.07 0.81 3.93
C ILE A 131 16.16 1.24 5.37
N ASP A 132 15.04 1.54 6.04
CA ASP A 132 15.13 1.91 7.44
C ASP A 132 14.05 1.29 8.32
N THR A 133 14.55 0.77 9.44
CA THR A 133 13.89 -0.07 10.44
C THR A 133 14.41 0.41 11.80
N HIS A 134 14.03 1.62 12.21
CA HIS A 134 14.44 2.22 13.48
C HIS A 134 13.25 2.71 14.31
#